data_AF-A0A968MXI1-F1
#
_entry.id   AF-A0A968MXI1-F1
#
_cell.length_a   1.000
_cell.length_b   1.000
_cell.length_c   1.000
_cell.angle_alpha   90.00
_cell.angle_beta   90.00
_cell.angle_gamma   90.00
#
_symmetry.space_group_name_H-M   'P 1'
#
loop_
_entity.id
_entity.type
_entity.pdbx_description
1 polymer ?
#
loop_
_entity_poly.entity_id
_entity_poly.type
_entity_poly.pdbx_seq_one_letter_code
_entity_poly.pdbx_strand_id
1 'polypeptide(L)' 'FWIGSMYIHSAMSVTFTILLIGFLLLDLGHFGFPVLNIVAGYVLIFCALGAWYMMAAIILNELSGKTLLKVGKPWIKAGK' A
#
# COMPACT_ATOMS: atom_id res chain seq x y z
N PHE A 1 8.49 -8.14 -3.57
CA PHE A 1 7.15 -7.80 -3.05
C PHE A 1 6.45 -6.72 -3.86
N TRP A 2 7.03 -5.51 -4.05
CA TRP A 2 6.40 -4.43 -4.81
C TRP A 2 5.99 -4.80 -6.24
N ILE A 3 6.88 -5.40 -7.04
CA ILE A 3 6.56 -5.84 -8.41
C ILE A 3 5.44 -6.89 -8.44
N GLY A 4 5.44 -7.84 -7.50
CA GLY A 4 4.38 -8.85 -7.40
C GLY A 4 3.02 -8.24 -7.08
N SER A 5 2.97 -7.19 -6.26
CA SER A 5 1.72 -6.50 -5.91
C SER A 5 1.04 -5.81 -7.09
N MET A 6 1.78 -5.51 -8.17
CA MET A 6 1.24 -4.90 -9.39
C MET A 6 0.35 -5.84 -10.20
N TYR A 7 0.51 -7.15 -10.01
CA TYR A 7 -0.30 -8.18 -10.68
C TYR A 7 -1.60 -8.51 -9.96
N ILE A 8 -1.79 -8.07 -8.71
CA ILE A 8 -2.93 -8.46 -7.88
C ILE A 8 -4.07 -7.45 -8.00
N HIS A 9 -3.91 -6.24 -7.46
CA HIS A 9 -4.90 -5.17 -7.60
C HIS A 9 -4.28 -3.81 -7.23
N SER A 10 -4.85 -2.73 -7.78
CA SER A 10 -4.35 -1.37 -7.61
C SER A 10 -4.12 -0.96 -6.15
N ALA A 11 -5.04 -1.27 -5.24
CA ALA A 11 -4.89 -0.87 -3.84
C ALA A 11 -3.63 -1.48 -3.17
N MET A 12 -3.24 -2.69 -3.56
CA MET A 12 -2.03 -3.33 -3.05
C MET A 12 -0.79 -2.70 -3.66
N SER A 13 -0.81 -2.44 -4.97
CA SER A 13 0.30 -1.79 -5.67
C SER A 13 0.60 -0.40 -5.10
N VAL A 14 -0.44 0.39 -4.83
CA VAL A 14 -0.32 1.72 -4.18
C VAL A 14 0.28 1.58 -2.78
N THR A 15 -0.28 0.70 -1.95
CA THR A 15 0.18 0.53 -0.56
C THR A 15 1.65 0.11 -0.50
N PHE A 16 2.09 -0.82 -1.35
CA PHE A 16 3.50 -1.22 -1.42
C PHE A 16 4.41 -0.13 -2.00
N THR A 17 3.91 0.74 -2.88
CA THR A 17 4.67 1.90 -3.38
C THR A 17 4.92 2.90 -2.25
N ILE A 18 3.89 3.21 -1.48
CA ILE A 18 3.98 4.10 -0.30
C ILE A 18 4.90 3.49 0.75
N LEU A 19 4.82 2.17 0.98
CA LEU A 19 5.70 1.46 1.89
C LEU A 19 7.17 1.61 1.48
N LEU A 20 7.48 1.39 0.19
CA LEU A 20 8.84 1.52 -0.34
C LEU A 20 9.36 2.94 -0.16
N ILE A 21 8.56 3.94 -0.51
CA ILE A 21 8.89 5.36 -0.31
C ILE A 21 9.11 5.66 1.18
N GLY A 22 8.24 5.18 2.05
CA GLY A 22 8.34 5.37 3.51
C GLY A 22 9.63 4.79 4.09
N PHE A 23 10.02 3.58 3.67
CA PHE A 23 11.29 2.97 4.05
C PHE A 23 12.48 3.78 3.53
N LEU A 24 12.45 4.20 2.27
CA LEU A 24 13.54 4.97 1.66
C LEU A 24 13.73 6.34 2.37
N LEU A 25 12.64 6.98 2.79
CA LEU A 25 12.69 8.22 3.57
C LEU A 25 13.19 7.99 5.01
N LEU A 26 12.83 6.87 5.65
CA LEU A 26 13.33 6.50 6.97
C LEU A 26 14.85 6.25 6.94
N ASP A 27 15.34 5.57 5.90
CA ASP A 27 16.77 5.34 5.71
C ASP A 27 17.51 6.68 5.61
N LEU A 28 17.07 7.58 4.72
CA LEU A 28 17.67 8.91 4.59
C LEU A 28 17.56 9.75 5.88
N GLY A 29 16.49 9.55 6.66
CA GLY A 29 16.31 10.22 7.95
C GLY A 29 17.28 9.74 9.02
N HIS A 30 17.60 8.44 9.05
CA HIS A 30 18.62 7.88 9.94
C HIS A 30 20.05 8.23 9.52
N PHE A 31 20.31 8.41 8.22
CA PHE A 31 21.64 8.72 7.71
C PHE A 31 22.10 10.17 7.87
N GLY A 32 21.24 11.12 8.27
CA GLY A 32 21.71 12.48 8.60
C GLY A 32 20.66 13.59 8.63
N PHE A 33 19.41 13.35 8.26
CA PHE A 33 18.37 14.38 8.20
C PHE A 33 17.15 14.00 9.07
N PRO A 34 17.14 14.34 10.38
CA PRO A 34 16.10 13.89 11.31
C PRO A 34 14.68 14.37 10.94
N VAL A 35 14.56 15.45 10.17
CA VAL A 35 13.28 15.95 9.64
C VAL A 35 12.63 14.95 8.68
N LEU A 36 13.42 14.17 7.92
CA LEU A 36 12.89 13.16 7.01
C LEU A 36 12.18 12.02 7.75
N ASN A 37 12.56 11.72 9.00
CA ASN A 37 11.86 10.70 9.80
C ASN A 37 10.41 11.10 10.10
N ILE A 38 10.15 12.40 10.31
CA ILE A 38 8.78 12.91 10.54
C ILE A 38 7.95 12.74 9.26
N VAL A 39 8.51 13.12 8.12
CA VAL A 39 7.85 12.96 6.81
C VAL A 39 7.59 11.48 6.52
N ALA A 40 8.57 10.62 6.77
CA ALA A 40 8.43 9.18 6.61
C ALA A 40 7.32 8.60 7.49
N GLY A 41 7.20 9.10 8.74
CA GLY A 41 6.11 8.75 9.64
C GLY A 41 4.73 9.04 9.05
N TYR A 42 4.53 10.23 8.49
CA TYR A 42 3.27 10.57 7.80
C TYR A 42 2.99 9.64 6.61
N VAL A 43 4.00 9.38 5.78
CA VAL A 43 3.88 8.47 4.63
C VAL A 43 3.49 7.05 5.09
N LEU A 44 4.09 6.55 6.18
CA LEU A 44 3.77 5.24 6.73
C LEU A 44 2.39 5.18 7.40
N ILE A 45 1.88 6.27 7.96
CA ILE A 45 0.49 6.34 8.44
C ILE A 45 -0.48 6.11 7.27
N PHE A 46 -0.26 6.76 6.13
CA PHE A 46 -1.07 6.50 4.93
C PHE A 46 -0.92 5.07 4.41
N CYS A 47 0.29 4.48 4.51
CA CYS A 47 0.51 3.07 4.19
C CYS A 47 -0.33 2.15 5.09
N ALA A 48 -0.35 2.41 6.41
CA ALA A 48 -1.11 1.62 7.37
C ALA A 48 -2.63 1.70 7.10
N LEU A 49 -3.13 2.90 6.79
CA LEU A 49 -4.52 3.10 6.38
C LEU A 49 -4.86 2.34 5.08
N GLY A 50 -3.94 2.34 4.10
CA GLY A 50 -4.09 1.55 2.87
C GLY A 50 -4.14 0.04 3.14
N ALA A 51 -3.33 -0.45 4.07
CA ALA A 51 -3.35 -1.85 4.50
C ALA A 51 -4.66 -2.23 5.20
N TRP A 52 -5.16 -1.37 6.09
CA TRP A 52 -6.47 -1.54 6.73
C TRP A 52 -7.62 -1.52 5.72
N TYR A 53 -7.56 -0.65 4.72
CA TYR A 53 -8.56 -0.61 3.65
C TYR A 53 -8.64 -1.95 2.91
N MET A 54 -7.50 -2.55 2.56
CA MET A 54 -7.47 -3.86 1.89
C MET A 54 -8.01 -4.98 2.78
N MET A 55 -7.62 -5.00 4.06
CA MET A 55 -8.14 -5.98 5.03
C MET A 55 -9.65 -5.86 5.19
N ALA A 56 -10.16 -4.63 5.35
CA ALA A 56 -11.58 -4.35 5.46
C ALA A 56 -12.32 -4.72 4.16
N ALA A 57 -11.72 -4.48 2.99
CA ALA A 57 -12.30 -4.86 1.72
C ALA A 57 -12.45 -6.39 1.58
N ILE A 58 -11.47 -7.17 2.01
CA ILE A 58 -11.57 -8.63 2.01
C ILE A 58 -12.72 -9.07 2.94
N ILE A 59 -12.66 -8.67 4.22
CA ILE A 59 -13.62 -9.09 5.24
C ILE A 59 -15.05 -8.69 4.86
N LEU A 60 -15.29 -7.43 4.49
CA LEU A 60 -16.64 -6.91 4.23
C LEU A 60 -17.22 -7.44 2.91
N ASN A 61 -16.40 -7.64 1.87
CA ASN A 61 -16.88 -8.20 0.62
C ASN A 61 -17.24 -9.69 0.79
N GLU A 62 -16.43 -10.44 1.54
CA GLU A 62 -16.70 -11.86 1.82
C GLU A 62 -17.96 -12.04 2.69
N LEU A 63 -18.11 -11.24 3.75
CA LEU A 63 -19.29 -11.28 4.62
C LEU A 63 -20.59 -10.87 3.92
N SER A 64 -20.53 -9.88 3.02
CA SER A 64 -21.73 -9.34 2.38
C SER A 64 -22.15 -10.07 1.09
N GLY A 65 -21.32 -10.99 0.58
CA GLY A 65 -21.57 -11.70 -0.68
C GLY A 65 -21.64 -10.79 -1.92
N LYS A 66 -21.27 -9.51 -1.78
CA LYS A 66 -21.28 -8.50 -2.86
C LYS A 66 -20.07 -7.58 -2.70
N THR A 67 -19.61 -7.01 -3.81
CA THR A 67 -18.45 -6.10 -3.78
C THR A 67 -18.85 -4.73 -3.23
N LEU A 68 -18.70 -4.53 -1.91
CA LEU A 68 -18.89 -3.25 -1.22
C LEU A 68 -17.69 -2.31 -1.43
N LEU A 69 -16.47 -2.82 -1.21
CA LEU A 69 -15.24 -2.05 -1.29
C LEU A 69 -14.41 -2.51 -2.49
N LYS A 70 -14.12 -1.57 -3.41
CA LYS A 70 -13.43 -1.85 -4.67
C LYS A 70 -11.92 -1.63 -4.52
N VAL A 71 -11.14 -2.70 -4.65
CA VAL A 71 -9.67 -2.65 -4.55
C VAL A 71 -8.95 -2.30 -5.87
N GLY A 72 -9.70 -2.06 -6.94
CA GLY A 72 -9.19 -1.68 -8.26
C GLY A 72 -8.70 -2.86 -9.11
N LYS A 73 -8.33 -2.58 -10.37
CA LYS A 73 -7.80 -3.58 -11.31
C LYS A 73 -6.29 -3.74 -11.13
N PRO A 74 -5.70 -4.89 -11.52
CA PRO A 74 -4.25 -5.05 -11.61
C PRO A 74 -3.62 -3.98 -12.50
N TRP A 75 -2.44 -3.50 -12.13
CA TRP A 75 -1.67 -2.53 -12.93
C TRP A 75 -0.96 -3.21 -14.08
N ILE A 76 -0.43 -4.41 -13.83
CA ILE A 76 0.19 -5.25 -14.85
C ILE A 76 -0.73 -6.46 -15.05
N LYS A 77 -1.15 -6.67 -16.29
CA LYS A 77 -1.82 -7.91 -16.66
C LYS A 77 -0.74 -8.98 -16.81
N ALA A 78 -0.83 -10.05 -16.02
CA ALA A 78 -0.15 -11.28 -16.41
C ALA A 78 -0.66 -11.63 -17.82
N GLY A 79 0.26 -11.86 -18.75
CA GLY A 79 -0.05 -12.09 -20.16
C GLY A 79 -1.12 -13.15 -20.35
N LYS A 80 -1.86 -13.02 -21.45
CA LYS A 80 -2.94 -13.91 -21.88
C LYS A 80 -2.53 -15.38 -21.83
#